data_AF-A0A3B0T0K8-F1
#
_entry.id   AF-A0A3B0T0K8-F1
#
_cell.length_a   1.000
_cell.length_b   1.000
_cell.length_c   1.000
_cell.angle_alpha   90.00
_cell.angle_beta   90.00
_cell.angle_gamma   90.00
#
_symmetry.space_group_name_H-M   'P 1'
#
loop_
_entity.id
_entity.type
_entity.pdbx_description
1 polymer ?
#
loop_
_entity_poly.entity_id
_entity_poly.type
_entity_poly.pdbx_seq_one_letter_code
_entity_poly.pdbx_strand_id
1 'polypeptide(L)' 'SKDLAAQIGISEQNLSLLKTGKVKGIRFGTLEKICRILDCKPGDILDYSPEMDDIKND' A
#
# COMPACT_ATOMS: atom_id res chain seq x y z
N SER A 1 8.60 11.56 1.52
CA SER A 1 8.41 10.16 1.91
C SER A 1 8.50 9.93 3.42
N LYS A 2 9.52 10.47 4.12
CA LYS A 2 9.64 10.40 5.59
C LYS A 2 8.37 10.79 6.34
N ASP A 3 7.82 11.96 6.00
CA ASP A 3 6.65 12.52 6.68
C ASP A 3 5.39 11.65 6.51
N LEU A 4 5.15 11.16 5.29
CA LEU A 4 4.02 10.28 4.99
C LEU A 4 4.11 8.92 5.70
N ALA A 5 5.30 8.31 5.76
CA ALA A 5 5.50 7.03 6.45
C ALA A 5 5.19 7.16 7.96
N ALA A 6 5.66 8.25 8.58
CA ALA A 6 5.41 8.55 9.98
C ALA A 6 3.92 8.80 10.26
N GLN A 7 3.22 9.57 9.42
CA GLN A 7 1.79 9.83 9.57
C GLN A 7 0.93 8.56 9.44
N ILE A 8 1.31 7.64 8.54
CA ILE A 8 0.64 6.33 8.39
C ILE A 8 1.03 5.37 9.54
N GLY A 9 2.16 5.60 10.21
CA GLY A 9 2.70 4.73 11.26
C GLY A 9 3.33 3.46 10.71
N ILE A 10 4.04 3.57 9.59
CA ILE A 10 4.83 2.49 8.98
C ILE A 10 6.27 2.95 8.74
N SER A 11 7.20 2.00 8.56
CA SER A 11 8.57 2.33 8.16
C SER A 11 8.61 2.86 6.73
N GLU A 12 9.63 3.65 6.40
CA GLU A 12 9.88 4.08 5.01
C GLU A 12 10.07 2.89 4.07
N GLN A 13 10.64 1.79 4.57
CA GLN A 13 10.84 0.57 3.81
C GLN A 13 9.51 -0.10 3.45
N ASN A 14 8.56 -0.18 4.39
CA ASN A 14 7.20 -0.65 4.10
C ASN A 14 6.47 0.29 3.13
N LEU A 15 6.63 1.62 3.30
CA LEU A 15 6.05 2.58 2.35
C LEU A 15 6.63 2.40 0.93
N SER A 16 7.92 2.09 0.80
CA SER A 16 8.56 1.81 -0.48
C SER A 16 8.02 0.54 -1.14
N LEU A 17 7.83 -0.53 -0.36
CA LEU A 17 7.23 -1.77 -0.86
C LEU A 17 5.78 -1.55 -1.31
N LEU A 18 4.99 -0.76 -0.58
CA LEU A 18 3.62 -0.41 -0.96
C LEU A 18 3.59 0.33 -2.31
N LYS A 19 4.45 1.34 -2.48
CA LYS A 19 4.53 2.12 -3.72
C LYS A 19 4.94 1.30 -4.93
N THR A 20 5.73 0.25 -4.72
CA THR A 20 6.24 -0.62 -5.80
C THR A 20 5.35 -1.84 -6.05
N GLY A 21 4.25 -2.00 -5.32
CA GLY A 21 3.38 -3.17 -5.41
C GLY A 21 4.02 -4.47 -4.91
N LYS A 22 5.21 -4.41 -4.29
CA LYS A 22 5.96 -5.60 -3.83
C LYS A 22 5.51 -6.11 -2.46
N VAL A 23 4.39 -5.62 -1.94
CA VAL A 23 3.82 -6.10 -0.69
C VAL A 23 2.99 -7.35 -0.95
N LYS A 24 3.05 -8.31 -0.03
CA LYS A 24 2.14 -9.48 -0.04
C LYS A 24 0.77 -9.19 0.55
N GLY A 25 0.60 -8.03 1.16
CA GLY A 25 -0.63 -7.63 1.83
C GLY A 25 -0.43 -6.40 2.70
N ILE A 26 -1.55 -5.82 3.12
CA ILE A 26 -1.60 -4.61 3.95
C ILE A 26 -2.58 -4.83 5.10
N ARG A 27 -2.31 -4.22 6.26
CA ARG A 27 -3.29 -4.23 7.36
C ARG A 27 -4.40 -3.23 7.07
N PHE A 28 -5.65 -3.55 7.42
CA PHE A 28 -6.77 -2.63 7.27
C PHE A 28 -6.56 -1.28 7.98
N GLY A 29 -6.00 -1.27 9.19
CA GLY A 29 -5.68 -0.02 9.89
C GLY A 29 -4.60 0.83 9.19
N THR A 30 -3.72 0.22 8.38
CA THR A 30 -2.78 0.96 7.53
C THR A 30 -3.50 1.55 6.33
N LEU A 31 -4.36 0.77 5.67
CA LEU A 31 -5.20 1.24 4.57
C LEU A 31 -6.10 2.42 4.99
N GLU A 32 -6.77 2.31 6.14
CA GLU A 32 -7.62 3.37 6.70
C GLU A 32 -6.86 4.69 6.86
N LYS A 33 -5.65 4.65 7.42
CA LYS A 33 -4.83 5.85 7.62
C LYS A 33 -4.39 6.46 6.29
N ILE A 34 -4.04 5.63 5.31
CA ILE A 34 -3.71 6.11 3.96
C ILE A 34 -4.92 6.83 3.36
N CYS A 35 -6.09 6.20 3.38
CA CYS A 35 -7.34 6.80 2.89
C CYS A 35 -7.63 8.13 3.58
N ARG A 36 -7.44 8.21 4.91
CA ARG A 36 -7.66 9.44 5.69
C ARG A 36 -6.68 10.56 5.31
N ILE A 37 -5.40 10.24 5.12
CA ILE A 37 -4.36 11.24 4.80
C ILE A 37 -4.50 11.74 3.36
N LEU A 38 -4.86 10.84 2.44
CA LEU A 38 -5.00 11.15 1.02
C LEU A 38 -6.41 11.61 0.62
N ASP A 39 -7.34 11.62 1.57
CA ASP A 39 -8.77 11.92 1.36
C ASP A 39 -9.36 11.11 0.19
N CYS A 40 -9.13 9.79 0.23
CA CYS A 40 -9.57 8.87 -0.82
C CYS A 40 -10.29 7.65 -0.26
N LYS A 41 -10.88 6.85 -1.17
CA LYS A 41 -11.55 5.59 -0.84
C LYS A 41 -10.60 4.41 -1.02
N PRO A 42 -10.85 3.28 -0.34
CA PRO A 42 -10.08 2.05 -0.56
C PRO A 42 -10.01 1.61 -2.03
N GLY A 43 -11.09 1.78 -2.79
CA GLY A 43 -11.15 1.44 -4.22
C GLY A 43 -10.30 2.35 -5.13
N ASP A 44 -9.81 3.49 -4.63
CA ASP A 44 -8.87 4.34 -5.36
C ASP A 44 -7.41 3.83 -5.23
N ILE A 45 -7.16 2.90 -4.30
CA ILE A 45 -5.83 2.34 -4.00
C ILE A 45 -5.75 0.86 -4.39
N LEU A 46 -6.83 0.12 -4.12
CA LEU A 46 -6.90 -1.32 -4.36
C LEU A 46 -7.59 -1.59 -5.68
N ASP A 47 -6.86 -2.28 -6.55
CA ASP A 47 -7.39 -2.84 -7.79
C ASP A 47 -7.04 -4.33 -7.86
N TYR A 48 -7.90 -5.13 -8.48
CA TYR A 48 -7.66 -6.55 -8.70
C TYR A 48 -7.34 -6.78 -10.18
N SER A 49 -6.09 -7.15 -10.46
CA SER A 49 -5.67 -7.58 -11.78
C SER A 49 -5.33 -9.08 -11.75
N PRO A 50 -6.11 -9.94 -12.42
CA PRO A 50 -5.85 -11.39 -12.44
C PRO A 50 -4.51 -11.74 -13.08
N GLU A 51 -3.92 -10.86 -13.89
CA GLU A 51 -2.64 -11.08 -14.57
C GLU A 51 -1.41 -10.89 -13.66
N MET A 52 -1.55 -10.25 -12.49
CA MET A 52 -0.43 -10.05 -11.57
C MET A 52 -0.15 -11.27 -10.68
N ASP A 53 -1.11 -12.17 -10.49
CA ASP A 53 -0.94 -13.39 -9.69
C ASP A 53 -0.07 -14.44 -10.42
N ASP A 54 0.09 -14.31 -11.75
CA ASP A 54 0.88 -15.20 -12.59
C ASP A 54 2.37 -14.83 -12.69
N ILE A 55 2.79 -13.70 -12.10
CA ILE A 55 4.22 -13.36 -11.98
C ILE A 55 4.83 -14.21 -10.85
N LYS A 56 4.99 -15.50 -11.13
CA LYS A 56 5.86 -16.39 -10.36
C LYS A 56 7.28 -15.83 -10.45
N ASN A 57 7.87 -15.63 -9.28
CA ASN A 57 9.29 -15.29 -9.15
C ASN A 57 10.10 -16.53 -9.56
N ASP A 58 10.64 -16.52 -10.77
CA ASP A 58 11.92 -17.17 -11.08
C ASP A 58 13.07 -16.32 -10.55
#